data_AF-A0AAX1QSU1-F1
#
_entry.id   AF-A0AAX1QSU1-F1
#
_cell.length_a   1.000
_cell.length_b   1.000
_cell.length_c   1.000
_cell.angle_alpha   90.00
_cell.angle_beta   90.00
_cell.angle_gamma   90.00
#
_symmetry.space_group_name_H-M   'P 1'
#
loop_
_entity.id
_entity.type
_entity.pdbx_description
1 polymer ?
#
loop_
_entity_poly.entity_id
_entity_poly.type
_entity_poly.pdbx_seq_one_letter_code
_entity_poly.pdbx_strand_id
1 'polypeptide(L)'
;ALDFYLLNSISKSEDGTYPVAEIHKKIENIKYTLNGKDALFPMLAQQIDSFSAFCTKDLNIPLGECHGDLTLANLKITEANQLYLFDFLSCEINSPLQDAAKIIQDFEHGWSFRKEKESIRIKGEIFCEYAYPSFLKTLDRLFWYEMRVIETLTLLRIFPYIDVKDIITIDWFNRTIIKSINKLTR
;
A
#
# COMPACT_ATOMS: atom_id res chain seq x y z
N ALA A 1 -0.81 -12.64 14.94
CA ALA A 1 -0.04 -13.32 13.88
C ALA A 1 0.65 -12.32 12.94
N LEU A 2 -0.06 -11.35 12.36
CA LEU A 2 0.54 -10.31 11.48
C LEU A 2 1.59 -9.43 12.17
N ASP A 3 1.35 -9.01 13.41
CA ASP A 3 2.36 -8.26 14.19
C ASP A 3 3.68 -9.03 14.31
N PHE A 4 3.59 -10.33 14.60
CA PHE A 4 4.77 -11.19 14.70
C PHE A 4 5.48 -11.37 13.35
N TYR A 5 4.71 -11.50 12.26
CA TYR A 5 5.28 -11.55 10.91
C TYR A 5 6.08 -10.29 10.59
N LEU A 6 5.47 -9.10 10.73
CA LEU A 6 6.12 -7.83 10.42
C LEU A 6 7.35 -7.60 11.30
N LEU A 7 7.24 -7.87 12.60
CA LEU A 7 8.35 -7.73 13.54
C LEU A 7 9.52 -8.65 13.18
N ASN A 8 9.23 -9.91 12.85
CA ASN A 8 10.25 -10.87 12.43
C ASN A 8 10.91 -10.46 11.11
N SER A 9 10.14 -9.98 10.13
CA SER A 9 10.69 -9.48 8.85
C SER A 9 11.61 -8.28 9.06
N ILE A 10 11.21 -7.33 9.92
CA ILE A 10 12.04 -6.17 10.30
C ILE A 10 13.28 -6.59 11.09
N SER A 11 13.19 -7.60 11.96
CA SER A 11 14.36 -8.06 12.73
C SER A 11 15.44 -8.74 11.88
N LYS A 12 15.07 -9.20 10.67
CA LYS A 12 15.96 -9.90 9.74
C LYS A 12 16.47 -9.00 8.61
N SER A 13 15.92 -7.79 8.48
CA SER A 13 16.38 -6.80 7.51
C SER A 13 17.63 -6.07 8.00
N GLU A 14 18.32 -5.45 7.05
CA GLU A 14 19.45 -4.56 7.31
C GLU A 14 19.04 -3.12 7.00
N ASP A 15 19.53 -2.16 7.77
CA ASP A 15 19.28 -0.74 7.48
C ASP A 15 19.94 -0.35 6.15
N GLY A 16 19.18 0.34 5.30
CA GLY A 16 19.70 0.81 4.03
C GLY A 16 18.91 1.97 3.45
N THR A 17 19.29 2.35 2.23
CA THR A 17 18.76 3.54 1.56
C THR A 17 18.17 3.17 0.20
N TYR A 18 16.96 3.63 -0.07
CA TYR A 18 16.31 3.53 -1.38
C TYR A 18 16.30 4.91 -2.06
N PRO A 19 16.92 5.06 -3.26
CA PRO A 19 17.05 6.37 -3.90
C PRO A 19 15.71 7.00 -4.28
N VAL A 20 15.54 8.29 -3.96
CA VAL A 20 14.36 9.08 -4.33
C VAL A 20 14.23 9.22 -5.85
N ALA A 21 15.36 9.18 -6.57
CA ALA A 21 15.38 9.19 -8.03
C ALA A 21 14.59 8.00 -8.62
N GLU A 22 14.67 6.82 -8.01
CA GLU A 22 13.89 5.65 -8.46
C GLU A 22 12.39 5.81 -8.15
N ILE A 23 12.03 6.53 -7.07
CA ILE A 23 10.64 6.88 -6.78
C ILE A 23 10.10 7.83 -7.86
N HIS A 24 10.83 8.90 -8.16
CA HIS A 24 10.44 9.86 -9.20
C HIS A 24 10.30 9.19 -10.57
N LYS A 25 11.22 8.29 -10.92
CA LYS A 25 11.13 7.50 -12.16
C LYS A 25 9.82 6.71 -12.24
N LYS A 26 9.37 6.09 -11.14
CA LYS A 26 8.08 5.38 -11.09
C LYS A 26 6.90 6.33 -11.20
N ILE A 27 6.96 7.46 -10.51
CA ILE A 27 5.93 8.51 -10.60
C ILE A 27 5.75 8.94 -12.05
N GLU A 28 6.85 9.22 -12.75
CA GLU A 28 6.80 9.62 -14.16
C GLU A 28 6.27 8.50 -15.07
N ASN A 29 6.64 7.24 -14.82
CA ASN A 29 6.06 6.10 -15.54
C ASN A 29 4.53 6.03 -15.34
N ILE A 30 4.04 6.25 -14.12
CA ILE A 30 2.60 6.25 -13.80
C ILE A 30 1.91 7.43 -14.48
N LYS A 31 2.50 8.64 -14.46
CA LYS A 31 1.98 9.79 -15.20
C LYS A 31 1.85 9.51 -16.69
N TYR A 32 2.83 8.84 -17.29
CA TYR A 32 2.75 8.49 -18.71
C TYR A 32 1.55 7.58 -19.04
N THR A 33 1.19 6.68 -18.11
CA THR A 33 0.01 5.82 -18.25
C THR A 33 -1.32 6.54 -18.02
N LEU A 34 -1.30 7.78 -17.51
CA LEU A 34 -2.52 8.58 -17.28
C LEU A 34 -3.16 9.04 -18.58
N ASN A 35 -2.36 9.24 -19.63
CA ASN A 35 -2.80 9.74 -20.93
C ASN A 35 -4.04 8.98 -21.44
N GLY A 36 -5.19 9.66 -21.47
CA GLY A 36 -6.45 9.11 -21.98
C GLY A 36 -7.37 8.49 -20.93
N LYS A 37 -7.01 8.52 -19.63
CA LYS A 37 -7.88 8.11 -18.51
C LYS A 37 -8.35 9.29 -17.64
N ASP A 38 -8.05 10.53 -18.02
CA ASP A 38 -8.30 11.74 -17.22
C ASP A 38 -9.75 11.90 -16.77
N ALA A 39 -10.71 11.54 -17.64
CA ALA A 39 -12.14 11.60 -17.32
C ALA A 39 -12.54 10.67 -16.15
N LEU A 40 -11.83 9.56 -15.97
CA LEU A 40 -12.10 8.57 -14.91
C LEU A 40 -11.36 8.90 -13.61
N PHE A 41 -10.26 9.67 -13.70
CA PHE A 41 -9.37 9.99 -12.58
C PHE A 41 -9.04 11.49 -12.56
N PRO A 42 -10.04 12.37 -12.40
CA PRO A 42 -9.91 13.80 -12.68
C PRO A 42 -8.91 14.54 -11.79
N MET A 43 -8.66 14.05 -10.57
CA MET A 43 -7.73 14.66 -9.63
C MET A 43 -6.34 14.02 -9.62
N LEU A 44 -6.14 12.94 -10.38
CA LEU A 44 -4.96 12.11 -10.23
C LEU A 44 -3.68 12.82 -10.66
N ALA A 45 -3.71 13.62 -11.73
CA ALA A 45 -2.55 14.42 -12.14
C ALA A 45 -2.06 15.34 -11.01
N GLN A 46 -2.98 16.13 -10.43
CA GLN A 46 -2.66 17.04 -9.31
C GLN A 46 -2.16 16.28 -8.08
N GLN A 47 -2.74 15.12 -7.79
CA GLN A 47 -2.34 14.28 -6.67
C GLN A 47 -0.94 13.70 -6.86
N ILE A 48 -0.61 13.25 -8.08
CA ILE A 48 0.72 12.76 -8.40
C ILE A 48 1.74 13.89 -8.30
N ASP A 49 1.42 15.10 -8.77
CA ASP A 49 2.32 16.25 -8.63
C ASP A 49 2.55 16.62 -7.16
N SER A 50 1.50 16.60 -6.35
CA SER A 50 1.60 16.83 -4.90
C SER A 50 2.47 15.76 -4.22
N PHE A 51 2.31 14.50 -4.62
CA PHE A 51 3.11 13.39 -4.12
C PHE A 51 4.58 13.49 -4.55
N SER A 52 4.84 13.86 -5.81
CA SER A 52 6.19 14.08 -6.32
C SER A 52 6.88 15.20 -5.53
N ALA A 53 6.20 16.32 -5.29
CA ALA A 53 6.72 17.41 -4.48
C ALA A 53 7.02 17.01 -3.02
N PHE A 54 6.27 16.05 -2.46
CA PHE A 54 6.54 15.49 -1.13
C PHE A 54 7.81 14.61 -1.10
N CYS A 55 8.10 13.89 -2.18
CA CYS A 55 9.26 13.00 -2.29
C CYS A 55 10.57 13.78 -2.50
N THR A 56 11.13 14.33 -1.41
CA THR A 56 12.30 15.24 -1.46
C THR A 56 13.63 14.59 -1.12
N LYS A 57 13.62 13.44 -0.45
CA LYS A 57 14.82 12.74 0.04
C LYS A 57 14.71 11.23 -0.14
N ASP A 58 15.87 10.58 -0.16
CA ASP A 58 15.98 9.11 -0.18
C ASP A 58 15.27 8.50 1.03
N LEU A 59 14.79 7.26 0.87
CA LEU A 59 14.13 6.54 1.95
C LEU A 59 15.18 5.80 2.77
N ASN A 60 15.22 6.02 4.08
CA ASN A 60 16.02 5.21 5.00
C ASN A 60 15.14 4.11 5.57
N ILE A 61 15.30 2.90 5.06
CA ILE A 61 14.37 1.80 5.29
C ILE A 61 15.10 0.51 5.63
N PRO A 62 14.43 -0.40 6.38
CA PRO A 62 14.89 -1.76 6.53
C PRO A 62 14.82 -2.47 5.16
N LEU A 63 15.97 -2.80 4.59
CA LEU A 63 16.09 -3.59 3.37
C LEU A 63 16.14 -5.07 3.70
N GLY A 64 15.29 -5.85 3.06
CA GLY A 64 15.16 -7.27 3.31
C GLY A 64 14.08 -7.91 2.46
N GLU A 65 13.96 -9.23 2.53
CA GLU A 65 12.91 -9.94 1.81
C GLU A 65 11.52 -9.49 2.29
N CYS A 66 10.62 -9.36 1.32
CA CYS A 66 9.20 -9.12 1.52
C CYS A 66 8.38 -10.09 0.69
N HIS A 67 7.12 -10.25 1.04
CA HIS A 67 6.15 -11.04 0.29
C HIS A 67 5.84 -10.39 -1.06
N GLY A 68 5.80 -9.05 -1.12
CA GLY A 68 5.59 -8.26 -2.34
C GLY A 68 4.15 -8.06 -2.77
N ASP A 69 3.22 -8.82 -2.19
CA ASP A 69 1.78 -8.63 -2.34
C ASP A 69 1.02 -9.12 -1.11
N LEU A 70 1.43 -8.67 0.08
CA LEU A 70 0.84 -9.12 1.34
C LEU A 70 -0.54 -8.49 1.60
N THR A 71 -1.54 -8.97 0.86
CA THR A 71 -2.95 -8.59 1.01
C THR A 71 -3.70 -9.59 1.90
N LEU A 72 -4.88 -9.21 2.40
CA LEU A 72 -5.75 -10.12 3.14
C LEU A 72 -6.20 -11.34 2.31
N ALA A 73 -6.21 -11.22 0.98
CA ALA A 73 -6.52 -12.34 0.08
C ALA A 73 -5.38 -13.39 0.02
N ASN A 74 -4.15 -12.99 0.30
CA ASN A 74 -2.94 -13.82 0.19
C ASN A 74 -2.49 -14.41 1.54
N LEU A 75 -3.35 -14.37 2.55
CA LEU A 75 -3.08 -14.92 3.88
C LEU A 75 -4.17 -15.87 4.35
N LYS A 76 -3.77 -16.82 5.21
CA LYS A 76 -4.68 -17.69 5.94
C LYS A 76 -4.20 -17.88 7.36
N ILE A 77 -5.13 -17.77 8.30
CA ILE A 77 -4.89 -18.10 9.70
C ILE A 77 -5.59 -19.43 9.99
N THR A 78 -4.84 -20.43 10.47
CA THR A 78 -5.41 -21.72 10.85
C THR A 78 -6.09 -21.66 12.22
N GLU A 79 -6.87 -22.69 12.56
CA GLU A 79 -7.44 -22.85 13.90
C GLU A 79 -6.38 -22.91 15.00
N ALA A 80 -5.17 -23.37 14.67
CA ALA A 80 -4.00 -23.35 15.55
C ALA A 80 -3.29 -21.98 15.60
N ASN A 81 -3.91 -20.91 15.08
CA ASN A 81 -3.39 -19.55 15.01
C ASN A 81 -2.06 -19.42 14.24
N GLN A 82 -1.83 -20.29 13.24
CA GLN A 82 -0.65 -20.22 12.38
C GLN A 82 -0.96 -19.40 11.14
N LEU A 83 -0.03 -18.50 10.78
CA LEU A 83 -0.12 -17.69 9.58
C LEU A 83 0.53 -18.42 8.40
N TYR A 84 -0.27 -18.65 7.36
CA TYR A 84 0.18 -19.12 6.06
C TYR A 84 0.03 -17.99 5.05
N LEU A 85 1.04 -17.86 4.18
CA LEU A 85 1.11 -16.85 3.12
C LEU A 85 1.19 -17.57 1.77
N PHE A 86 0.60 -16.98 0.74
CA PHE A 86 0.52 -17.56 -0.62
C PHE A 86 0.83 -16.49 -1.66
N ASP A 87 1.18 -16.89 -2.88
CA ASP A 87 1.36 -15.98 -4.03
C ASP A 87 2.40 -14.87 -3.80
N PHE A 88 3.62 -15.28 -3.42
CA PHE A 88 4.77 -14.39 -3.27
C PHE A 88 5.15 -13.76 -4.63
N LEU A 89 5.36 -12.45 -4.64
CA LEU A 89 5.77 -11.68 -5.82
C LEU A 89 7.09 -10.95 -5.54
N SER A 90 7.86 -10.69 -6.60
CA SER A 90 9.06 -9.88 -6.49
C SER A 90 8.71 -8.44 -6.09
N CYS A 91 9.28 -7.95 -4.99
CA CYS A 91 9.18 -6.56 -4.62
C CYS A 91 10.21 -5.72 -5.41
N GLU A 92 9.80 -4.53 -5.86
CA GLU A 92 10.76 -3.58 -6.44
C GLU A 92 11.53 -2.82 -5.34
N ILE A 93 10.85 -2.54 -4.23
CA ILE A 93 11.48 -2.11 -2.98
C ILE A 93 11.49 -3.34 -2.07
N ASN A 94 12.63 -4.03 -2.01
CA ASN A 94 12.81 -5.16 -1.10
C ASN A 94 12.92 -4.64 0.34
N SER A 95 11.76 -4.39 0.96
CA SER A 95 11.65 -3.92 2.33
C SER A 95 10.38 -4.46 2.97
N PRO A 96 10.40 -4.89 4.24
CA PRO A 96 9.18 -5.23 4.99
C PRO A 96 8.17 -4.07 5.09
N LEU A 97 8.60 -2.81 4.88
CA LEU A 97 7.67 -1.68 4.80
C LEU A 97 6.73 -1.76 3.59
N GLN A 98 7.14 -2.45 2.51
CA GLN A 98 6.28 -2.70 1.35
C GLN A 98 5.11 -3.64 1.72
N ASP A 99 5.38 -4.64 2.55
CA ASP A 99 4.34 -5.54 3.07
C ASP A 99 3.44 -4.82 4.08
N ALA A 100 4.02 -3.96 4.93
CA ALA A 100 3.23 -3.10 5.81
C ALA A 100 2.26 -2.21 5.03
N ALA A 101 2.72 -1.57 3.94
CA ALA A 101 1.88 -0.74 3.07
C ALA A 101 0.76 -1.55 2.39
N LYS A 102 1.02 -2.81 2.01
CA LYS A 102 0.00 -3.71 1.45
C LYS A 102 -1.04 -4.14 2.49
N ILE A 103 -0.63 -4.38 3.73
CA ILE A 103 -1.57 -4.61 4.83
C ILE A 103 -2.41 -3.34 5.07
N ILE A 104 -1.80 -2.15 5.09
CA ILE A 104 -2.53 -0.87 5.25
C ILE A 104 -3.55 -0.68 4.12
N GLN A 105 -3.19 -1.01 2.87
CA GLN A 105 -4.10 -0.98 1.72
C GLN A 105 -5.37 -1.82 1.97
N ASP A 106 -5.28 -2.95 2.65
CA ASP A 106 -6.46 -3.74 3.03
C ASP A 106 -7.18 -3.20 4.26
N PHE A 107 -6.43 -2.93 5.32
CA PHE A 107 -7.00 -2.58 6.61
C PHE A 107 -7.66 -1.20 6.62
N GLU A 108 -7.12 -0.23 5.88
CA GLU A 108 -7.67 1.13 5.84
C GLU A 108 -8.52 1.43 4.62
N HIS A 109 -8.32 0.68 3.54
CA HIS A 109 -8.98 0.96 2.27
C HIS A 109 -9.84 -0.20 1.77
N GLY A 110 -9.73 -1.39 2.34
CA GLY A 110 -10.63 -2.50 2.05
C GLY A 110 -10.43 -3.11 0.67
N TRP A 111 -9.18 -3.16 0.19
CA TRP A 111 -8.85 -3.66 -1.14
C TRP A 111 -9.42 -5.04 -1.43
N SER A 112 -9.24 -6.02 -0.54
CA SER A 112 -9.60 -7.43 -0.75
C SER A 112 -11.11 -7.66 -0.85
N PHE A 113 -11.92 -6.76 -0.27
CA PHE A 113 -13.38 -6.90 -0.27
C PHE A 113 -14.09 -5.79 -1.04
N ARG A 114 -13.37 -4.95 -1.81
CA ARG A 114 -13.95 -3.82 -2.55
C ARG A 114 -15.05 -4.22 -3.55
N LYS A 115 -14.96 -5.44 -4.11
CA LYS A 115 -15.92 -6.00 -5.08
C LYS A 115 -16.97 -6.91 -4.45
N GLU A 116 -16.89 -7.11 -3.13
CA GLU A 116 -17.84 -7.96 -2.43
C GLU A 116 -19.19 -7.26 -2.25
N LYS A 117 -20.22 -8.07 -1.97
CA LYS A 117 -21.53 -7.54 -1.58
C LYS A 117 -21.39 -6.69 -0.33
N GLU A 118 -22.22 -5.65 -0.23
CA GLU A 118 -22.18 -4.69 0.87
C GLU A 118 -22.15 -5.34 2.26
N SER A 119 -22.95 -6.38 2.49
CA SER A 119 -22.98 -7.11 3.76
C SER A 119 -21.65 -7.77 4.14
N ILE A 120 -20.86 -8.21 3.14
CA ILE A 120 -19.54 -8.82 3.34
C ILE A 120 -18.51 -7.71 3.54
N ARG A 121 -18.57 -6.65 2.71
CA ARG A 121 -17.71 -5.48 2.84
C ARG A 121 -17.80 -4.84 4.23
N ILE A 122 -19.00 -4.60 4.76
CA ILE A 122 -19.19 -4.03 6.11
C ILE A 122 -18.58 -4.93 7.19
N LYS A 123 -18.76 -6.26 7.08
CA LYS A 123 -18.12 -7.21 8.01
C LYS A 123 -16.59 -7.15 7.92
N GLY A 124 -16.05 -7.03 6.70
CA GLY A 124 -14.62 -6.86 6.45
C GLY A 124 -14.08 -5.56 7.06
N GLU A 125 -14.80 -4.44 6.89
CA GLU A 125 -14.44 -3.14 7.47
C GLU A 125 -14.41 -3.20 9.01
N ILE A 126 -15.44 -3.78 9.63
CA ILE A 126 -15.48 -4.01 11.08
C ILE A 126 -14.30 -4.89 11.52
N PHE A 127 -14.04 -6.00 10.81
CA PHE A 127 -12.89 -6.85 11.11
C PHE A 127 -11.58 -6.06 11.05
N CYS A 128 -11.36 -5.27 10.00
CA CYS A 128 -10.15 -4.47 9.86
C CYS A 128 -9.99 -3.44 10.98
N GLU A 129 -11.09 -2.84 11.47
CA GLU A 129 -11.04 -1.91 12.61
C GLU A 129 -10.54 -2.59 13.89
N TYR A 130 -11.06 -3.79 14.22
CA TYR A 130 -10.71 -4.49 15.45
C TYR A 130 -9.42 -5.31 15.37
N ALA A 131 -9.07 -5.80 14.17
CA ALA A 131 -7.90 -6.66 13.95
C ALA A 131 -6.67 -5.89 13.44
N TYR A 132 -6.74 -4.55 13.39
CA TYR A 132 -5.65 -3.71 12.87
C TYR A 132 -4.33 -4.03 13.58
N PRO A 133 -3.28 -4.49 12.86
CA PRO A 133 -2.02 -4.86 13.47
C PRO A 133 -1.38 -3.67 14.21
N SER A 134 -1.14 -3.85 15.51
CA SER A 134 -0.64 -2.77 16.37
C SER A 134 0.76 -2.30 15.98
N PHE A 135 1.55 -3.20 15.39
CA PHE A 135 2.92 -2.92 14.97
C PHE A 135 2.98 -1.95 13.78
N LEU A 136 1.92 -1.86 12.95
CA LEU A 136 1.84 -0.84 11.89
C LEU A 136 1.92 0.58 12.47
N LYS A 137 1.29 0.84 13.62
CA LYS A 137 1.39 2.13 14.31
C LYS A 137 2.81 2.43 14.80
N THR A 138 3.57 1.39 15.11
CA THR A 138 4.98 1.52 15.50
C THR A 138 5.83 1.84 14.28
N LEU A 139 5.61 1.16 13.15
CA LEU A 139 6.29 1.46 11.89
C LEU A 139 5.98 2.88 11.39
N ASP A 140 4.72 3.30 11.44
CA ASP A 140 4.31 4.66 11.06
C ASP A 140 4.99 5.74 11.91
N ARG A 141 5.29 5.44 13.19
CA ARG A 141 6.03 6.36 14.06
C ARG A 141 7.54 6.37 13.78
N LEU A 142 8.12 5.22 13.49
CA LEU A 142 9.57 5.08 13.28
C LEU A 142 10.00 5.55 11.88
N PHE A 143 9.15 5.28 10.89
CA PHE A 143 9.41 5.47 9.46
C PHE A 143 8.32 6.35 8.83
N TRP A 144 7.90 7.43 9.51
CA TRP A 144 6.74 8.23 9.08
C TRP A 144 6.86 8.68 7.62
N TYR A 145 7.99 9.26 7.23
CA TYR A 145 8.18 9.77 5.87
C TYR A 145 8.18 8.62 4.85
N GLU A 146 8.92 7.55 5.15
CA GLU A 146 9.08 6.40 4.28
C GLU A 146 7.76 5.63 4.11
N MET A 147 6.97 5.47 5.18
CA MET A 147 5.64 4.87 5.13
C MET A 147 4.69 5.70 4.28
N ARG A 148 4.68 7.04 4.43
CA ARG A 148 3.86 7.93 3.57
C ARG A 148 4.21 7.78 2.08
N VAL A 149 5.51 7.66 1.77
CA VAL A 149 5.97 7.42 0.40
C VAL A 149 5.57 6.04 -0.10
N ILE A 150 5.86 4.98 0.65
CA ILE A 150 5.63 3.60 0.22
C ILE A 150 4.14 3.29 0.13
N GLU A 151 3.30 3.75 1.08
CA GLU A 151 1.83 3.61 1.02
C GLU A 151 1.26 4.25 -0.23
N THR A 152 1.59 5.53 -0.47
CA THR A 152 1.05 6.28 -1.61
C THR A 152 1.51 5.66 -2.92
N LEU A 153 2.79 5.28 -3.02
CA LEU A 153 3.32 4.61 -4.20
C LEU A 153 2.66 3.24 -4.42
N THR A 154 2.40 2.48 -3.35
CA THR A 154 1.71 1.18 -3.40
C THR A 154 0.32 1.32 -4.00
N LEU A 155 -0.41 2.36 -3.61
CA LEU A 155 -1.71 2.68 -4.19
C LEU A 155 -1.58 3.09 -5.66
N LEU A 156 -0.72 4.05 -5.98
CA LEU A 156 -0.54 4.55 -7.35
C LEU A 156 -0.16 3.43 -8.33
N ARG A 157 0.57 2.40 -7.91
CA ARG A 157 0.91 1.24 -8.76
C ARG A 157 -0.30 0.43 -9.22
N ILE A 158 -1.46 0.55 -8.57
CA ILE A 158 -2.69 -0.14 -9.00
C ILE A 158 -3.22 0.52 -10.27
N PHE A 159 -3.04 1.83 -10.43
CA PHE A 159 -3.66 2.65 -11.48
C PHE A 159 -3.49 2.09 -12.91
N PRO A 160 -2.27 1.72 -13.37
CA PRO A 160 -2.09 1.22 -14.73
C PRO A 160 -2.95 -0.01 -15.05
N TYR A 161 -3.24 -0.83 -14.03
CA TYR A 161 -3.94 -2.10 -14.15
C TYR A 161 -5.46 -1.97 -13.99
N ILE A 162 -5.99 -0.79 -13.70
CA ILE A 162 -7.44 -0.59 -13.57
C ILE A 162 -8.09 -0.65 -14.96
N ASP A 163 -8.98 -1.62 -15.14
CA ASP A 163 -9.87 -1.72 -16.30
C ASP A 163 -10.87 -0.55 -16.28
N VAL A 164 -11.00 0.14 -17.42
CA VAL A 164 -11.92 1.27 -17.61
C VAL A 164 -13.39 0.91 -17.38
N LYS A 165 -13.73 -0.39 -17.45
CA LYS A 165 -15.08 -0.91 -17.16
C LYS A 165 -15.30 -1.24 -15.69
N ASP A 166 -14.24 -1.30 -14.88
CA ASP A 166 -14.32 -1.65 -13.46
C ASP A 166 -14.62 -0.42 -12.59
N ILE A 167 -15.87 0.04 -12.69
CA ILE A 167 -16.36 1.25 -11.99
C ILE A 167 -16.10 1.16 -10.48
N ILE A 168 -16.23 -0.04 -9.89
CA ILE A 168 -16.01 -0.26 -8.46
C ILE A 168 -14.55 0.03 -8.09
N THR A 169 -13.58 -0.51 -8.84
CA THR A 169 -12.17 -0.26 -8.56
C THR A 169 -11.78 1.19 -8.86
N ILE A 170 -12.34 1.81 -9.90
CA ILE A 170 -12.10 3.23 -10.22
C ILE A 170 -12.54 4.14 -9.06
N ASP A 171 -13.77 3.94 -8.58
CA ASP A 171 -14.35 4.71 -7.47
C ASP A 171 -13.61 4.45 -6.15
N TRP A 172 -13.26 3.19 -5.87
CA TRP A 172 -12.38 2.83 -4.76
C TRP A 172 -11.05 3.57 -4.83
N PHE A 173 -10.38 3.54 -5.98
CA PHE A 173 -9.06 4.14 -6.16
C PHE A 173 -9.12 5.65 -5.95
N ASN A 174 -10.08 6.34 -6.58
CA ASN A 174 -10.25 7.79 -6.45
C ASN A 174 -10.41 8.23 -4.99
N ARG A 175 -11.23 7.53 -4.21
CA ARG A 175 -11.37 7.84 -2.77
C ARG A 175 -10.10 7.56 -1.98
N THR A 176 -9.46 6.43 -2.26
CA THR A 176 -8.31 5.95 -1.50
C THR A 176 -7.07 6.81 -1.73
N ILE A 177 -6.80 7.21 -2.97
CA ILE A 177 -5.67 8.09 -3.26
C ILE A 177 -5.85 9.48 -2.64
N ILE A 178 -7.08 10.04 -2.63
CA ILE A 178 -7.38 11.29 -1.92
C ILE A 178 -7.02 11.17 -0.43
N LYS A 179 -7.43 10.07 0.23
CA LYS A 179 -7.10 9.83 1.63
C LYS A 179 -5.59 9.74 1.85
N SER A 180 -4.87 9.02 1.00
CA SER A 180 -3.41 8.89 1.10
C SER A 180 -2.69 10.22 0.94
N ILE A 181 -3.07 11.02 -0.07
CA ILE A 181 -2.49 12.35 -0.30
C ILE A 181 -2.76 13.30 0.88
N ASN A 182 -3.96 13.24 1.47
CA ASN A 182 -4.29 14.03 2.65
C ASN A 182 -3.50 13.61 3.90
N LYS A 183 -2.91 12.41 3.96
CA LYS A 183 -2.00 12.01 5.03
C LYS A 183 -0.62 12.65 4.90
N LEU A 184 -0.24 13.12 3.71
CA LEU A 184 1.08 13.74 3.50
C LEU A 184 1.19 15.12 4.16
N THR A 185 0.06 15.77 4.42
CA THR A 185 -0.02 17.12 5.01
C THR A 185 -0.24 17.11 6.54
N ARG A 186 -0.34 15.93 7.15
CA ARG A 186 -0.61 15.73 8.59
C ARG A 186 0.60 15.14 9.29
#